data_AF-A0A164DZ10-F1
#
_entry.id   AF-A0A164DZ10-F1
#
_cell.length_a   1.000
_cell.length_b   1.000
_cell.length_c   1.000
_cell.angle_alpha   90.00
_cell.angle_beta   90.00
_cell.angle_gamma   90.00
#
_symmetry.space_group_name_H-M   'P 1'
#
loop_
_entity.id
_entity.type
_entity.pdbx_description
1 polymer ?
#
loop_
_entity_poly.entity_id
_entity_poly.type
_entity_poly.pdbx_seq_one_letter_code
_entity_poly.pdbx_strand_id
1 'polypeptide(L)'
;CQIKTPCETRWNSKFDAVEDVLSKDQDKLDEVMSSLQLEILDDTDRILLKEFILVMKPIAVYLDILQGEKNNFLGCVLPCVLKIKQEIQTTTSQNMQPNGFGAFIRRGILAHIENRFGTWFQDEKFVIATSV
;
A
#
# COMPACT_ATOMS: atom_id res chain seq x y z
N CYS A 1 -8.34 26.45 -4.83
CA CYS A 1 -7.74 25.36 -4.04
C CYS A 1 -8.49 24.08 -4.37
N GLN A 2 -7.88 23.15 -5.11
CA GLN A 2 -8.53 21.89 -5.47
C GLN A 2 -8.08 20.84 -4.45
N ILE A 3 -9.03 20.29 -3.70
CA ILE A 3 -8.78 19.18 -2.78
C ILE A 3 -8.42 17.98 -3.66
N LYS A 4 -7.33 17.27 -3.33
CA LYS A 4 -7.02 15.99 -3.99
C LYS A 4 -8.15 15.02 -3.65
N THR A 5 -9.03 14.76 -4.61
CA THR A 5 -10.07 13.75 -4.47
C THR A 5 -9.47 12.39 -4.84
N PRO A 6 -9.56 11.37 -3.97
CA PRO A 6 -9.18 10.00 -4.32
C PRO A 6 -9.98 9.60 -5.57
N CYS A 7 -9.30 9.19 -6.62
CA CYS A 7 -9.93 8.69 -7.83
C CYS A 7 -9.96 7.18 -7.75
N GLU A 8 -11.14 6.56 -7.65
CA GLU A 8 -11.28 5.09 -7.49
C GLU A 8 -10.54 4.31 -8.59
N THR A 9 -10.34 4.91 -9.77
CA THR A 9 -9.62 4.27 -10.88
C THR A 9 -8.10 4.21 -10.68
N ARG A 10 -7.54 4.90 -9.68
CA ARG A 10 -6.13 4.79 -9.28
C ARG A 10 -5.98 3.74 -8.18
N TRP A 11 -5.11 2.75 -8.42
CA TRP A 11 -4.95 1.58 -7.54
C TRP A 11 -4.40 1.92 -6.13
N ASN A 12 -3.79 3.10 -5.96
CA ASN A 12 -3.32 3.63 -4.67
C ASN A 12 -4.31 4.58 -3.97
N SER A 13 -5.48 4.86 -4.54
CA SER A 13 -6.45 5.82 -3.99
C SER A 13 -6.86 5.56 -2.54
N LYS A 14 -7.03 4.28 -2.16
CA LYS A 14 -7.33 3.91 -0.77
C LYS A 14 -6.16 4.18 0.17
N PHE A 15 -4.93 3.94 -0.28
CA PHE A 15 -3.73 4.27 0.48
C PHE A 15 -3.64 5.79 0.70
N ASP A 16 -3.78 6.56 -0.38
CA ASP A 16 -3.71 8.03 -0.33
C ASP A 16 -4.77 8.63 0.60
N ALA A 17 -6.00 8.10 0.56
CA ALA A 17 -7.09 8.56 1.42
C ALA A 17 -6.79 8.30 2.90
N VAL A 18 -6.30 7.11 3.24
CA VAL A 18 -5.96 6.77 4.64
C VAL A 18 -4.76 7.58 5.12
N GLU A 19 -3.76 7.78 4.26
CA GLU A 19 -2.59 8.61 4.58
C GLU A 19 -3.02 10.06 4.82
N ASP A 20 -3.90 10.60 3.99
CA ASP A 20 -4.41 11.96 4.14
C ASP A 20 -5.19 12.14 5.45
N VAL A 21 -6.07 11.20 5.79
CA VAL A 21 -6.83 11.20 7.06
C VAL A 21 -5.89 11.18 8.27
N LEU A 22 -4.88 10.31 8.27
CA LEU A 22 -3.90 10.22 9.36
C LEU A 22 -2.95 11.42 9.43
N SER A 23 -2.78 12.15 8.33
CA SER A 23 -1.93 13.36 8.29
C SER A 23 -2.60 14.59 8.93
N LYS A 24 -3.92 14.57 9.13
CA LYS A 24 -4.66 15.70 9.69
C LYS A 24 -4.47 15.81 11.19
N ASP A 25 -4.78 16.99 11.71
CA ASP A 25 -5.00 17.22 13.12
C ASP A 25 -6.18 16.34 13.58
N GLN A 26 -5.90 15.38 14.47
CA GLN A 26 -6.87 14.34 14.83
C GLN A 26 -8.00 14.92 15.70
N ASP A 27 -7.73 15.91 16.55
CA ASP A 27 -8.75 16.54 17.38
C ASP A 27 -9.77 17.30 16.52
N LYS A 28 -9.28 18.01 15.49
CA LYS A 28 -10.14 18.69 14.52
C LYS A 28 -10.89 17.71 13.62
N LEU A 29 -10.26 16.59 13.27
CA LEU A 29 -10.93 15.54 12.51
C LEU A 29 -12.11 14.99 13.31
N ASP A 30 -11.94 14.74 14.60
CA ASP A 30 -12.97 14.23 15.49
C ASP A 30 -14.12 15.23 15.67
N GLU A 31 -13.81 16.53 15.78
CA GLU A 31 -14.80 17.60 15.79
C GLU A 31 -15.63 17.61 14.49
N VAL A 32 -14.97 17.51 13.33
CA VAL A 32 -15.64 17.46 12.03
C VAL A 32 -16.49 16.20 11.89
N MET A 33 -15.97 15.03 12.26
CA MET A 33 -16.71 13.76 12.22
C MET A 33 -17.96 13.84 13.11
N SER A 34 -17.82 14.38 14.31
CA SER A 34 -18.95 14.62 15.24
C SER A 34 -19.99 15.56 14.63
N SER A 35 -19.55 16.65 14.01
CA SER A 35 -20.46 17.62 13.35
C SER A 35 -21.22 17.01 12.17
N LEU A 36 -20.61 16.04 11.49
CA LEU A 36 -21.18 15.29 10.38
C LEU A 36 -21.97 14.06 10.84
N GLN A 37 -22.10 13.83 12.15
CA GLN A 37 -22.77 12.65 12.73
C GLN A 37 -22.12 11.32 12.30
N LEU A 38 -20.80 11.33 12.09
CA LEU A 38 -19.99 10.16 11.82
C LEU A 38 -19.40 9.62 13.13
N GLU A 39 -19.15 8.31 13.17
CA GLU A 39 -18.44 7.67 14.27
C GLU A 39 -16.98 8.12 14.29
N ILE A 40 -16.51 8.58 15.46
CA ILE A 40 -15.13 9.01 15.65
C ILE A 40 -14.22 7.78 15.64
N LEU A 41 -13.06 7.90 15.00
CA LEU A 41 -12.05 6.85 15.00
C LEU A 41 -11.50 6.64 16.41
N ASP A 42 -11.61 5.42 16.93
CA ASP A 42 -11.01 5.10 18.22
C ASP A 42 -9.50 4.86 18.09
N ASP A 43 -8.82 4.62 19.22
CA ASP A 43 -7.39 4.34 19.21
C ASP A 43 -7.04 3.07 18.41
N THR A 44 -7.93 2.07 18.42
CA THR A 44 -7.76 0.80 17.71
C THR A 44 -7.82 1.02 16.20
N ASP A 45 -8.79 1.81 15.73
CA ASP A 45 -8.93 2.21 14.33
C ASP A 45 -7.67 2.93 13.86
N ARG A 46 -7.18 3.88 14.65
CA ARG A 46 -5.96 4.63 14.30
C ARG A 46 -4.73 3.74 14.25
N ILE A 47 -4.61 2.76 15.15
CA ILE A 47 -3.55 1.74 15.11
C ILE A 47 -3.67 0.90 13.83
N LEU A 48 -4.86 0.39 13.53
CA LEU A 48 -5.13 -0.39 12.31
C LEU A 48 -4.75 0.40 11.06
N LEU A 49 -5.16 1.67 10.95
CA LEU A 49 -4.87 2.50 9.79
C LEU A 49 -3.37 2.79 9.66
N LYS A 50 -2.66 3.04 10.77
CA LYS A 50 -1.20 3.22 10.76
C LYS A 50 -0.46 1.96 10.30
N GLU A 51 -0.86 0.80 10.81
CA GLU A 51 -0.29 -0.48 10.39
C GLU A 51 -0.62 -0.81 8.93
N PHE A 52 -1.82 -0.47 8.46
CA PHE A 52 -2.21 -0.58 7.06
C PHE A 52 -1.30 0.27 6.16
N ILE A 53 -1.08 1.54 6.50
CA ILE A 53 -0.17 2.43 5.74
C ILE A 53 1.24 1.84 5.69
N LEU A 54 1.74 1.32 6.80
CA LEU A 54 3.09 0.76 6.86
C LEU A 54 3.27 -0.42 5.88
N VAL A 55 2.28 -1.30 5.78
CA VAL A 55 2.32 -2.44 4.86
C VAL A 55 2.08 -2.03 3.40
N MET A 56 1.16 -1.09 3.17
CA MET A 56 0.74 -0.70 1.82
C MET A 56 1.69 0.30 1.16
N LYS A 57 2.47 1.07 1.92
CA LYS A 57 3.42 2.08 1.42
C LYS A 57 4.34 1.57 0.31
N PRO A 58 5.07 0.45 0.43
CA PRO A 58 5.90 -0.05 -0.67
C PRO A 58 5.06 -0.30 -1.93
N ILE A 59 3.87 -0.89 -1.79
CA ILE A 59 2.99 -1.15 -2.94
C ILE A 59 2.59 0.16 -3.62
N ALA A 60 2.17 1.16 -2.86
CA ALA A 60 1.77 2.46 -3.40
C ALA A 60 2.92 3.14 -4.17
N VAL A 61 4.12 3.17 -3.60
CA VAL A 61 5.32 3.77 -4.22
C VAL A 61 5.68 3.08 -5.53
N TYR A 62 5.76 1.74 -5.54
CA TYR A 62 6.09 1.01 -6.77
C TYR A 62 4.94 1.02 -7.79
N LEU A 63 3.69 1.14 -7.35
CA LEU A 63 2.55 1.37 -8.25
C LEU A 63 2.65 2.73 -8.94
N ASP A 64 3.05 3.80 -8.25
CA ASP A 64 3.26 5.10 -8.89
C ASP A 64 4.37 5.03 -9.96
N ILE A 65 5.44 4.28 -9.69
CA ILE A 65 6.50 4.02 -10.68
C ILE A 65 5.92 3.27 -11.89
N LEU A 66 5.13 2.21 -11.65
CA LEU A 66 4.54 1.39 -12.71
C LEU A 66 3.38 2.11 -13.46
N GLN A 67 2.76 3.12 -12.85
CA GLN A 67 1.69 3.89 -13.49
C GLN A 67 2.21 5.13 -14.21
N GLY A 68 3.48 5.49 -14.02
CA GLY A 68 4.14 6.55 -14.77
C GLY A 68 4.23 6.21 -16.26
N GLU A 69 3.53 6.97 -17.10
CA GLU A 69 3.45 6.71 -18.56
C GLU A 69 4.80 6.82 -19.30
N LYS A 70 5.83 7.43 -18.68
CA LYS A 70 7.16 7.56 -19.28
C LYS A 70 8.06 6.40 -18.83
N ASN A 71 8.30 5.47 -19.75
CA ASN A 71 9.27 4.36 -19.64
C ASN A 71 8.86 3.17 -18.79
N ASN A 72 7.56 2.89 -18.61
CA ASN A 72 7.17 1.68 -17.92
C ASN A 72 7.05 0.49 -18.89
N PHE A 73 8.01 -0.44 -18.79
CA PHE A 73 8.08 -1.63 -19.63
C PHE A 73 7.78 -2.88 -18.81
N LEU A 74 7.37 -3.96 -19.50
CA LEU A 74 7.12 -5.24 -18.86
C LEU A 74 8.35 -5.74 -18.05
N GLY A 75 9.56 -5.39 -18.49
CA GLY A 75 10.81 -5.69 -17.78
C GLY A 75 10.97 -5.05 -16.40
N CYS A 76 10.21 -3.99 -16.10
CA CYS A 76 10.25 -3.35 -14.79
C CYS A 76 9.32 -4.03 -13.77
N VAL A 77 8.41 -4.90 -14.22
CA VAL A 77 7.38 -5.48 -13.36
C VAL A 77 7.96 -6.49 -12.37
N LEU A 78 8.75 -7.47 -12.82
CA LEU A 78 9.34 -8.47 -11.91
C LEU A 78 10.28 -7.85 -10.86
N PRO A 79 11.18 -6.90 -11.21
CA PRO A 79 12.00 -6.20 -10.22
C PRO A 79 11.17 -5.44 -9.20
N CYS A 80 10.12 -4.74 -9.63
CA CYS A 80 9.21 -4.03 -8.73
C CYS A 80 8.51 -5.00 -7.77
N VAL A 81 7.96 -6.11 -8.27
CA VAL A 81 7.30 -7.12 -7.42
C VAL A 81 8.28 -7.73 -6.41
N LEU A 82 9.52 -8.02 -6.81
CA LEU A 82 10.56 -8.49 -5.88
C LEU A 82 10.88 -7.47 -4.81
N LYS A 83 11.02 -6.20 -5.18
CA LYS A 83 11.31 -5.13 -4.23
C LYS A 83 10.16 -4.88 -3.25
N ILE A 84 8.92 -4.87 -3.74
CA ILE A 84 7.73 -4.83 -2.90
C ILE A 84 7.75 -5.98 -1.88
N LYS A 85 8.00 -7.22 -2.33
CA LYS A 85 8.05 -8.40 -1.44
C LYS A 85 9.14 -8.25 -0.38
N GLN A 86 10.34 -7.82 -0.76
CA GLN A 86 11.45 -7.58 0.16
C GLN A 86 11.10 -6.51 1.20
N GLU A 87 10.61 -5.35 0.77
CA GLU A 87 10.29 -4.23 1.66
C GLU A 87 9.14 -4.56 2.62
N ILE A 88 8.10 -5.25 2.15
CA ILE A 88 7.00 -5.71 3.00
C ILE A 88 7.52 -6.69 4.07
N GLN A 89 8.50 -7.54 3.73
CA GLN A 89 9.11 -8.49 4.67
C GLN A 89 10.03 -7.79 5.69
N THR A 90 10.84 -6.82 5.27
CA THR A 90 11.84 -6.16 6.13
C THR A 90 11.24 -5.04 6.98
N THR A 91 10.58 -4.07 6.36
CA THR A 91 10.06 -2.85 7.01
C THR A 91 8.99 -3.17 8.05
N THR A 92 8.15 -4.17 7.73
CA THR A 92 7.05 -4.59 8.60
C THR A 92 7.52 -5.45 9.77
N SER A 93 8.64 -6.17 9.66
CA SER A 93 9.13 -7.01 10.76
C SER A 93 9.81 -6.21 11.87
N GLN A 94 10.28 -4.99 11.58
CA GLN A 94 10.99 -4.14 12.53
C GLN A 94 10.09 -3.13 13.25
N ASN A 95 9.00 -2.69 12.63
CA ASN A 95 8.22 -1.53 13.08
C ASN A 95 6.76 -1.86 13.46
N MET A 96 6.42 -3.13 13.62
CA MET A 96 5.03 -3.56 13.83
C MET A 96 4.92 -4.65 14.87
N GLN A 97 3.79 -4.67 15.58
CA GLN A 97 3.50 -5.70 16.56
C GLN A 97 3.36 -7.08 15.87
N PRO A 98 4.00 -8.14 16.39
CA PRO A 98 4.04 -9.44 15.73
C PRO A 98 2.64 -10.07 15.53
N ASN A 99 1.67 -9.70 16.37
CA ASN A 99 0.28 -10.14 16.31
C ASN A 99 -0.72 -9.00 16.05
N GLY A 100 -0.26 -7.83 15.59
CA GLY A 100 -1.11 -6.70 15.22
C GLY A 100 -1.87 -6.91 13.91
N PHE A 101 -2.77 -5.99 13.56
CA PHE A 101 -3.56 -6.03 12.32
C PHE A 101 -2.67 -6.08 11.08
N GLY A 102 -1.61 -5.28 11.05
CA GLY A 102 -0.65 -5.27 9.95
C GLY A 102 0.06 -6.61 9.75
N ALA A 103 0.17 -7.46 10.77
CA ALA A 103 0.74 -8.80 10.62
C ALA A 103 -0.15 -9.68 9.74
N PHE A 104 -1.47 -9.55 9.89
CA PHE A 104 -2.45 -10.26 9.07
C PHE A 104 -2.49 -9.67 7.67
N ILE A 105 -2.51 -8.33 7.54
CA ILE A 105 -2.50 -7.65 6.24
C ILE A 105 -1.25 -8.05 5.45
N ARG A 106 -0.06 -8.00 6.07
CA ARG A 106 1.21 -8.44 5.48
C ARG A 106 1.14 -9.87 4.97
N ARG A 107 0.69 -10.81 5.82
CA ARG A 107 0.57 -12.22 5.44
C ARG A 107 -0.38 -12.41 4.25
N GLY A 108 -1.53 -11.76 4.29
CA GLY A 108 -2.50 -11.78 3.20
C GLY A 108 -1.92 -11.25 1.90
N ILE A 109 -1.29 -10.08 1.92
CA ILE A 109 -0.70 -9.45 0.73
C ILE A 109 0.43 -10.32 0.15
N LEU A 110 1.34 -10.80 0.97
CA LEU A 110 2.44 -11.66 0.50
C LEU A 110 1.92 -12.93 -0.17
N ALA A 111 0.88 -13.56 0.40
CA ALA A 111 0.24 -14.72 -0.20
C ALA A 111 -0.42 -14.38 -1.56
N HIS A 112 -1.09 -13.23 -1.67
CA HIS A 112 -1.70 -12.81 -2.94
C HIS A 112 -0.66 -12.45 -4.00
N ILE A 113 0.45 -11.81 -3.62
CA ILE A 113 1.58 -11.54 -4.52
C ILE A 113 2.14 -12.86 -5.06
N GLU A 114 2.36 -13.84 -4.20
CA GLU A 114 2.87 -15.15 -4.60
C GLU A 114 1.89 -15.88 -5.53
N ASN A 115 0.60 -15.91 -5.18
CA ASN A 115 -0.42 -16.55 -6.01
C ASN A 115 -0.55 -15.92 -7.40
N ARG A 116 -0.37 -14.59 -7.50
CA ARG A 116 -0.53 -13.85 -8.76
C ARG A 116 0.72 -13.85 -9.63
N PHE A 117 1.89 -13.63 -9.01
CA PHE A 117 3.14 -13.37 -9.73
C PHE A 117 4.20 -14.46 -9.53
N GLY A 118 3.99 -15.43 -8.62
CA GLY A 118 4.96 -16.48 -8.31
C GLY A 118 5.39 -17.28 -9.55
N THR A 119 4.45 -17.60 -10.43
CA THR A 119 4.73 -18.31 -11.69
C THR A 119 5.46 -17.44 -12.72
N TRP A 120 5.35 -16.11 -12.65
CA TRP A 120 5.97 -15.20 -13.62
C TRP A 120 7.49 -15.18 -13.47
N PHE A 121 8.01 -15.49 -12.28
CA PHE A 121 9.45 -15.65 -12.05
C PHE A 121 10.07 -16.86 -12.73
N GLN A 122 9.25 -17.82 -13.18
CA GLN A 122 9.68 -19.03 -13.89
C GLN A 122 9.34 -18.98 -15.38
N ASP A 123 8.55 -17.98 -15.82
CA ASP A 123 8.17 -17.82 -17.21
C ASP A 123 9.25 -17.06 -17.97
N GLU A 124 9.83 -17.75 -18.96
CA GLU A 124 10.95 -17.29 -19.77
C GLU A 124 10.70 -15.92 -20.41
N LYS A 125 9.46 -15.59 -20.78
CA LYS A 125 9.12 -14.30 -21.41
C LYS A 125 9.34 -13.13 -20.47
N PHE A 126 8.90 -13.27 -19.22
CA PHE A 126 9.04 -12.21 -18.22
C PHE A 126 10.47 -12.10 -17.72
N VAL A 127 11.17 -13.24 -17.59
CA VAL A 127 12.60 -13.26 -17.22
C VAL A 127 13.45 -12.58 -18.29
N ILE A 128 13.26 -12.91 -19.57
CA ILE A 128 13.98 -12.26 -20.68
C ILE A 128 13.69 -10.75 -20.71
N ALA A 129 12.42 -10.35 -20.58
CA ALA A 129 12.03 -8.93 -20.59
C ALA A 129 12.71 -8.13 -19.46
N THR A 130 13.00 -8.78 -18.32
CA THR A 130 13.64 -8.17 -17.15
C THR A 130 15.18 -8.17 -17.23
N SER A 131 15.77 -8.97 -18.12
CA SER A 131 17.22 -9.17 -18.22
C SER A 131 17.93 -8.19 -19.17
N VAL A 132 17.21 -7.18 -19.68
CA VAL A 132 17.70 -6.22 -20.69
C VAL A 132 18.16 -4.92 -20.04
#